data_AF-A0A0R3KBM1-F1
#
_entry.id   AF-A0A0R3KBM1-F1
#
_cell.length_a   1.000
_cell.length_b   1.000
_cell.length_c   1.000
_cell.angle_alpha   90.00
_cell.angle_beta   90.00
_cell.angle_gamma   90.00
#
_symmetry.space_group_name_H-M   'P 1'
#
loop_
_entity.id
_entity.type
_entity.pdbx_description
1 polymer ?
#
loop_
_entity_poly.entity_id
_entity_poly.type
_entity_poly.pdbx_seq_one_letter_code
_entity_poly.pdbx_strand_id
1 'polypeptide(L)'
;MTQAITSAGTSRNNLLMIAAGGVISGILTPLLPALIDQIGGPGQLRISLIAVPFAVLVFILARRFSANPLWAAMLAAIVTMIAFVCAVNAAIFIEGQTAGAATVMRYLLAGLTGGLVGTAVMALGIGLLPAGPRIAAAWWPMLITGTLAGTLLALDNALGLDQISFLYPVWQAAVAVRLVMALRS
;
A
#
# COMPACT_ATOMS: atom_id res chain seq x y z
N MET A 1 2.05 -38.08 3.65
CA MET A 1 1.31 -37.00 4.34
C MET A 1 2.19 -35.97 5.07
N THR A 2 3.42 -36.32 5.47
CA THR A 2 4.33 -35.44 6.25
C THR A 2 4.83 -34.19 5.50
N GLN A 3 5.00 -34.23 4.17
CA GLN A 3 5.44 -33.08 3.38
C GLN A 3 4.36 -32.00 3.14
N ALA A 4 3.07 -32.36 3.16
CA ALA A 4 1.99 -31.40 3.00
C ALA A 4 1.82 -30.49 4.24
N ILE A 5 2.11 -31.03 5.43
CA ILE A 5 1.99 -30.30 6.69
C ILE A 5 3.17 -29.33 6.87
N THR A 6 4.39 -29.72 6.49
CA THR A 6 5.57 -28.86 6.55
C THR A 6 5.57 -27.74 5.50
N SER A 7 5.06 -28.01 4.29
CA SER A 7 4.89 -26.97 3.25
C SER A 7 3.79 -25.96 3.63
N ALA A 8 2.66 -26.41 4.18
CA ALA A 8 1.62 -25.53 4.70
C ALA A 8 2.11 -24.67 5.87
N GLY A 9 2.88 -25.25 6.80
CA GLY A 9 3.49 -24.53 7.92
C GLY A 9 4.48 -23.44 7.46
N THR A 10 5.32 -23.75 6.48
CA THR A 10 6.31 -22.79 5.91
C THR A 10 5.62 -21.67 5.14
N SER A 11 4.61 -21.99 4.33
CA SER A 11 3.81 -20.99 3.60
C SER A 11 3.08 -20.03 4.55
N ARG A 12 2.46 -20.57 5.60
CA ARG A 12 1.76 -19.78 6.64
C ARG A 12 2.72 -18.89 7.41
N ASN A 13 3.88 -19.41 7.81
CA ASN A 13 4.88 -18.64 8.56
C ASN A 13 5.44 -17.48 7.71
N ASN A 14 5.65 -17.72 6.41
CA ASN A 14 6.06 -16.67 5.48
C ASN A 14 5.00 -15.56 5.35
N LEU A 15 3.71 -15.91 5.23
CA LEU A 15 2.62 -14.94 5.17
C LEU A 15 2.49 -14.12 6.47
N LEU A 16 2.72 -14.75 7.63
CA LEU A 16 2.74 -14.06 8.92
C LEU A 16 3.91 -13.08 9.02
N MET A 17 5.11 -13.44 8.55
CA MET A 17 6.24 -12.49 8.47
C MET A 17 5.95 -11.31 7.53
N ILE A 18 5.29 -11.56 6.39
CA ILE A 18 4.90 -10.50 5.44
C ILE A 18 3.87 -9.55 6.10
N ALA A 19 2.87 -10.12 6.79
CA ALA A 19 1.89 -9.33 7.53
C ALA A 19 2.58 -8.49 8.62
N ALA A 20 3.52 -9.06 9.38
CA ALA A 20 4.29 -8.34 10.39
C ALA A 20 5.13 -7.20 9.77
N GLY A 21 5.77 -7.44 8.62
CA GLY A 21 6.49 -6.39 7.87
C GLY A 21 5.56 -5.26 7.42
N GLY A 22 4.36 -5.60 6.96
CA GLY A 22 3.33 -4.61 6.62
C GLY A 22 2.85 -3.82 7.83
N VAL A 23 2.60 -4.46 8.97
CA VAL A 23 2.26 -3.79 10.23
C VAL A 23 3.36 -2.81 10.63
N ILE A 24 4.63 -3.25 10.64
CA ILE A 24 5.77 -2.39 11.00
C ILE A 24 5.84 -1.19 10.05
N SER A 25 5.72 -1.42 8.74
CA SER A 25 5.73 -0.32 7.77
C SER A 25 4.57 0.66 8.01
N GLY A 26 3.37 0.17 8.31
CA GLY A 26 2.21 1.03 8.56
C GLY A 26 2.20 1.71 9.93
N ILE A 27 3.03 1.28 10.88
CA ILE A 27 3.34 2.05 12.10
C ILE A 27 4.33 3.17 11.76
N LEU A 28 5.35 2.88 10.95
CA LEU A 28 6.37 3.87 10.59
C LEU A 28 5.82 4.98 9.71
N THR A 29 4.96 4.66 8.74
CA THR A 29 4.41 5.63 7.78
C THR A 29 3.75 6.87 8.40
N PRO A 30 2.84 6.78 9.40
CA PRO A 30 2.24 7.95 10.04
C PRO A 30 3.19 8.69 11.02
N LEU A 31 4.28 8.06 11.45
CA LEU A 31 5.31 8.70 12.29
C LEU A 31 6.33 9.50 11.47
N LEU A 32 6.46 9.19 10.18
CA LEU A 32 7.39 9.85 9.27
C LEU A 32 7.11 11.36 9.06
N PRO A 33 5.86 11.84 8.92
CA PRO A 33 5.56 13.27 8.84
C PRO A 33 6.19 14.07 9.99
N ALA A 34 6.03 13.60 11.23
CA ALA A 34 6.58 14.26 12.42
C ALA A 34 8.12 14.31 12.43
N LEU A 35 8.77 13.31 11.85
CA LEU A 35 10.23 13.28 11.66
C LEU A 35 10.68 14.17 10.50
N ILE A 36 9.94 14.17 9.38
CA ILE A 36 10.27 14.93 8.17
C ILE A 36 10.04 16.42 8.38
N ASP A 37 9.04 16.81 9.17
CA ASP A 37 8.76 18.20 9.50
C ASP A 37 9.91 18.88 10.26
N GLN A 38 10.79 18.09 10.92
CA GLN A 38 12.00 18.60 11.56
C GLN A 38 13.13 18.92 10.57
N ILE A 39 13.08 18.37 9.35
CA ILE A 39 14.17 18.44 8.36
C ILE A 39 13.95 19.60 7.37
N GLY A 40 12.70 20.06 7.20
CA GLY A 40 12.35 21.08 6.21
C GLY A 40 12.42 20.57 4.76
N GLY A 41 11.72 21.25 3.83
CA GLY A 41 11.73 20.90 2.39
C GLY A 41 10.37 20.94 1.68
N PRO A 42 10.34 20.75 0.34
CA PRO A 42 9.13 20.88 -0.49
C PRO A 42 8.06 19.83 -0.17
N GLY A 43 6.77 20.22 -0.16
CA GLY A 43 5.66 19.35 0.26
C GLY A 43 5.55 18.02 -0.49
N GLN A 44 5.81 17.99 -1.80
CA GLN A 44 5.76 16.74 -2.60
C GLN A 44 6.90 15.76 -2.26
N LEU A 45 8.08 16.26 -1.90
CA LEU A 45 9.19 15.43 -1.42
C LEU A 45 8.83 14.80 -0.07
N ARG A 46 8.13 15.52 0.81
CA ARG A 46 7.62 14.97 2.07
C ARG A 46 6.61 13.85 1.84
N ILE A 47 5.63 14.07 0.96
CA ILE A 47 4.61 13.04 0.62
C ILE A 47 5.27 11.78 0.07
N SER A 48 6.28 11.93 -0.78
CA SER A 48 7.05 10.79 -1.30
C SER A 48 7.79 10.06 -0.17
N LEU A 49 8.50 10.79 0.70
CA LEU A 49 9.27 10.22 1.80
C LEU A 49 8.41 9.38 2.76
N ILE A 50 7.14 9.76 2.98
CA ILE A 50 6.17 8.99 3.78
C ILE A 50 6.02 7.55 3.25
N ALA A 51 6.10 7.33 1.94
CA ALA A 51 5.92 6.01 1.34
C ALA A 51 7.15 5.09 1.47
N VAL A 52 8.31 5.61 1.90
CA VAL A 52 9.58 4.87 1.94
C VAL A 52 9.52 3.56 2.74
N PRO A 53 8.94 3.50 3.95
CA PRO A 53 8.89 2.26 4.72
C PRO A 53 8.18 1.13 3.95
N PHE A 54 7.09 1.47 3.26
CA PHE A 54 6.35 0.51 2.47
C PHE A 54 7.05 0.17 1.14
N ALA A 55 7.69 1.15 0.49
CA ALA A 55 8.48 0.90 -0.71
C ALA A 55 9.67 -0.04 -0.44
N VAL A 56 10.32 0.07 0.72
CA VAL A 56 11.38 -0.86 1.16
C VAL A 56 10.81 -2.26 1.36
N LEU A 57 9.62 -2.38 1.97
CA LEU A 57 8.94 -3.66 2.09
C LEU A 57 8.66 -4.25 0.70
N VAL A 58 8.06 -3.49 -0.23
CA VAL A 58 7.79 -3.94 -1.60
C VAL A 58 9.07 -4.38 -2.32
N PHE A 59 10.18 -3.66 -2.16
CA PHE A 59 11.49 -4.08 -2.68
C PHE A 59 11.88 -5.47 -2.17
N ILE A 60 11.82 -5.69 -0.86
CA ILE A 60 12.17 -6.97 -0.24
C ILE A 60 11.25 -8.09 -0.75
N LEU A 61 9.95 -7.82 -0.86
CA LEU A 61 8.96 -8.77 -1.35
C LEU A 61 9.20 -9.14 -2.82
N ALA A 62 9.45 -8.14 -3.67
CA ALA A 62 9.76 -8.35 -5.09
C ALA A 62 11.08 -9.13 -5.28
N ARG A 63 12.07 -8.93 -4.39
CA ARG A 63 13.33 -9.69 -4.39
C ARG A 63 13.18 -11.13 -3.91
N ARG A 64 12.32 -11.38 -2.92
CA ARG A 64 12.20 -12.70 -2.29
C ARG A 64 11.17 -13.62 -2.92
N PHE A 65 10.10 -13.07 -3.49
CA PHE A 65 8.95 -13.85 -3.94
C PHE A 65 8.71 -13.80 -5.45
N SER A 66 9.58 -13.14 -6.20
CA SER A 66 9.53 -13.10 -7.66
C SER A 66 10.93 -13.31 -8.22
N ALA A 67 11.05 -13.96 -9.39
CA ALA A 67 12.33 -14.19 -10.08
C ALA A 67 12.88 -12.91 -10.73
N ASN A 68 12.51 -11.74 -10.21
CA ASN A 68 12.82 -10.45 -10.77
C ASN A 68 14.31 -10.09 -10.58
N PRO A 69 14.97 -9.56 -11.62
CA PRO A 69 16.30 -8.99 -11.48
C PRO A 69 16.29 -7.79 -10.52
N LEU A 70 17.44 -7.44 -9.95
CA LEU A 70 17.53 -6.43 -8.89
C LEU A 70 16.97 -5.07 -9.31
N TRP A 71 17.20 -4.67 -10.58
CA TRP A 71 16.64 -3.44 -11.14
C TRP A 71 15.11 -3.45 -11.18
N ALA A 72 14.47 -4.60 -11.44
CA ALA A 72 13.01 -4.70 -11.47
C ALA A 72 12.41 -4.56 -10.07
N ALA A 73 13.08 -5.08 -9.04
CA ALA A 73 12.66 -4.83 -7.66
C ALA A 73 12.84 -3.37 -7.25
N MET A 74 13.91 -2.69 -7.70
CA MET A 74 14.06 -1.24 -7.50
C MET A 74 12.94 -0.46 -8.19
N LEU A 75 12.58 -0.83 -9.41
CA LEU A 75 11.44 -0.23 -10.11
C LEU A 75 10.12 -0.48 -9.37
N ALA A 76 9.90 -1.67 -8.81
CA ALA A 76 8.71 -1.94 -8.01
C ALA A 76 8.59 -0.97 -6.82
N ALA A 77 9.69 -0.72 -6.12
CA ALA A 77 9.73 0.24 -5.01
C ALA A 77 9.46 1.69 -5.48
N ILE A 78 10.05 2.11 -6.59
CA ILE A 78 9.81 3.42 -7.19
C ILE A 78 8.34 3.56 -7.61
N VAL A 79 7.77 2.54 -8.24
CA VAL A 79 6.34 2.50 -8.61
C VAL A 79 5.46 2.64 -7.38
N THR A 80 5.79 1.98 -6.26
CA THR A 80 5.04 2.12 -5.01
C THR A 80 5.07 3.55 -4.47
N MET A 81 6.21 4.22 -4.55
CA MET A 81 6.33 5.63 -4.17
C MET A 81 5.44 6.52 -5.06
N ILE A 82 5.49 6.31 -6.37
CA ILE A 82 4.65 7.05 -7.33
C ILE A 82 3.16 6.78 -7.07
N ALA A 83 2.79 5.51 -6.86
CA ALA A 83 1.43 5.11 -6.55
C ALA A 83 0.89 5.81 -5.31
N PHE A 84 1.71 5.94 -4.27
CA PHE A 84 1.34 6.66 -3.05
C PHE A 84 1.10 8.15 -3.32
N VAL A 85 2.00 8.80 -4.06
CA VAL A 85 1.83 10.22 -4.44
C VAL A 85 0.57 10.40 -5.29
N CYS A 86 0.30 9.52 -6.24
CA CYS A 86 -0.93 9.54 -7.05
C CYS A 86 -2.18 9.35 -6.18
N ALA A 87 -2.15 8.42 -5.22
CA ALA A 87 -3.26 8.16 -4.30
C ALA A 87 -3.61 9.41 -3.47
N VAL A 88 -2.61 10.04 -2.86
CA VAL A 88 -2.79 11.23 -2.02
C VAL A 88 -3.30 12.40 -2.85
N ASN A 89 -2.71 12.68 -4.01
CA ASN A 89 -3.17 13.77 -4.87
C ASN A 89 -4.60 13.55 -5.39
N ALA A 90 -4.95 12.31 -5.74
CA ALA A 90 -6.30 11.99 -6.19
C ALA A 90 -7.33 12.15 -5.07
N ALA A 91 -6.99 11.75 -3.84
CA ALA A 91 -7.83 11.98 -2.66
C ALA A 91 -8.04 13.48 -2.39
N ILE A 92 -6.97 14.28 -2.38
CA ILE A 92 -7.04 15.74 -2.18
C ILE A 92 -7.88 16.40 -3.27
N PHE A 93 -7.71 15.98 -4.53
CA PHE A 93 -8.48 16.53 -5.63
C PHE A 93 -9.98 16.29 -5.44
N ILE A 94 -10.40 15.05 -5.13
CA ILE A 94 -11.81 14.72 -4.92
C ILE A 94 -12.37 15.38 -3.67
N GLU A 95 -11.60 15.45 -2.58
CA GLU A 95 -12.00 16.19 -1.39
C GLU A 95 -12.29 17.67 -1.72
N GLY A 96 -11.42 18.31 -2.51
CA GLY A 96 -11.62 19.68 -2.98
C GLY A 96 -12.86 19.86 -3.86
N GLN A 97 -13.14 18.91 -4.76
CA GLN A 97 -14.36 18.92 -5.60
C GLN A 97 -15.65 18.67 -4.79
N THR A 98 -15.55 18.03 -3.63
CA THR A 98 -16.68 17.65 -2.79
C THR A 98 -16.76 18.47 -1.49
N ALA A 99 -16.14 19.66 -1.47
CA ALA A 99 -16.13 20.56 -0.32
C ALA A 99 -17.53 20.96 0.18
N GLY A 100 -18.54 20.99 -0.69
CA GLY A 100 -19.94 21.29 -0.35
C GLY A 100 -20.77 20.07 0.12
N ALA A 101 -20.21 18.86 0.11
CA ALA A 101 -20.89 17.66 0.58
C ALA A 101 -20.77 17.50 2.10
N ALA A 102 -21.61 16.64 2.69
CA ALA A 102 -21.46 16.24 4.08
C ALA A 102 -20.06 15.63 4.32
N THR A 103 -19.42 15.98 5.45
CA THR A 103 -18.05 15.58 5.81
C THR A 103 -17.77 14.10 5.57
N VAL A 104 -18.67 13.22 6.04
CA VAL A 104 -18.54 11.76 5.85
C VAL A 104 -18.50 11.38 4.36
N MET A 105 -19.39 11.96 3.55
CA MET A 105 -19.44 11.69 2.10
C MET A 105 -18.16 12.17 1.40
N ARG A 106 -17.67 13.35 1.77
CA ARG A 106 -16.43 13.93 1.23
C ARG A 106 -15.22 13.01 1.46
N TYR A 107 -15.04 12.53 2.69
CA TYR A 107 -13.94 11.63 3.02
C TYR A 107 -14.12 10.22 2.45
N LEU A 108 -15.35 9.70 2.37
CA LEU A 108 -15.64 8.44 1.69
C LEU A 108 -15.17 8.48 0.23
N LEU A 109 -15.55 9.53 -0.50
CA LEU A 109 -15.19 9.69 -1.91
C LEU A 109 -13.68 9.91 -2.08
N ALA A 110 -13.07 10.73 -1.23
CA ALA A 110 -11.62 10.95 -1.24
C ALA A 110 -10.83 9.64 -0.99
N GLY A 111 -11.23 8.86 0.01
CA GLY A 111 -10.59 7.59 0.35
C GLY A 111 -10.78 6.52 -0.71
N LEU A 112 -11.98 6.42 -1.28
CA LEU A 112 -12.27 5.49 -2.37
C LEU A 112 -11.43 5.81 -3.61
N THR A 113 -11.36 7.09 -3.99
CA THR A 113 -10.56 7.52 -5.14
C THR A 113 -9.07 7.33 -4.89
N GLY A 114 -8.56 7.75 -3.72
CA GLY A 114 -7.15 7.56 -3.38
C GLY A 114 -6.75 6.08 -3.36
N GLY A 115 -7.55 5.24 -2.71
CA GLY A 115 -7.31 3.80 -2.63
C GLY A 115 -7.33 3.11 -3.99
N LEU A 116 -8.29 3.46 -4.85
CA LEU A 116 -8.40 2.92 -6.21
C LEU A 116 -7.23 3.38 -7.09
N VAL A 117 -6.90 4.67 -7.09
CA VAL A 117 -5.79 5.21 -7.89
C VAL A 117 -4.46 4.61 -7.45
N GLY A 118 -4.18 4.57 -6.15
CA GLY A 118 -2.94 4.01 -5.63
C GLY A 118 -2.77 2.53 -6.00
N THR A 119 -3.80 1.72 -5.78
CA THR A 119 -3.72 0.30 -6.11
C THR A 119 -3.68 0.02 -7.61
N ALA A 120 -4.38 0.81 -8.43
CA ALA A 120 -4.33 0.71 -9.88
C ALA A 120 -2.94 1.03 -10.44
N VAL A 121 -2.33 2.14 -9.99
CA VAL A 121 -0.96 2.51 -10.38
C VAL A 121 0.03 1.42 -9.97
N MET A 122 -0.12 0.86 -8.76
CA MET A 122 0.77 -0.20 -8.29
C MET A 122 0.58 -1.51 -9.06
N ALA A 123 -0.66 -1.91 -9.33
CA ALA A 123 -0.97 -3.11 -10.11
C ALA A 123 -0.46 -3.00 -11.55
N LEU A 124 -0.66 -1.86 -12.20
CA LEU A 124 -0.15 -1.61 -13.55
C LEU A 124 1.38 -1.57 -13.57
N GLY A 125 2.01 -0.82 -12.68
CA GLY A 125 3.47 -0.67 -12.68
C GLY A 125 4.21 -1.96 -12.32
N ILE A 126 3.71 -2.73 -11.34
CA ILE A 126 4.34 -4.01 -10.95
C ILE A 126 3.97 -5.12 -11.95
N GLY A 127 2.76 -5.12 -12.51
CA GLY A 127 2.34 -6.11 -13.53
C GLY A 127 3.13 -6.03 -14.84
N LEU A 128 3.70 -4.86 -15.15
CA LEU A 128 4.56 -4.67 -16.34
C LEU A 128 6.02 -5.11 -16.12
N LEU A 129 6.41 -5.46 -14.89
CA LEU A 129 7.76 -5.94 -14.61
C LEU A 129 8.00 -7.34 -15.24
N PRO A 130 9.27 -7.74 -15.47
CA PRO A 130 9.59 -8.98 -16.15
C PRO A 130 8.92 -10.22 -15.54
N ALA A 131 8.91 -10.34 -14.21
CA ALA A 131 8.22 -11.40 -13.48
C ALA A 131 6.97 -10.87 -12.73
N GLY A 132 6.35 -9.82 -13.28
CA GLY A 132 5.07 -9.30 -12.85
C GLY A 132 3.90 -10.22 -13.25
N PRO A 133 2.87 -10.38 -12.39
CA PRO A 133 1.68 -11.17 -12.71
C PRO A 133 0.98 -10.61 -13.95
N ARG A 134 1.02 -11.36 -15.05
CA ARG A 134 0.41 -10.98 -16.34
C ARG A 134 -1.11 -11.15 -16.34
N ILE A 135 -1.62 -11.97 -15.43
CA ILE A 135 -3.04 -12.28 -15.34
C ILE A 135 -3.74 -11.16 -14.57
N ALA A 136 -4.59 -10.39 -15.26
CA ALA A 136 -5.32 -9.26 -14.68
C ALA A 136 -6.15 -9.66 -13.44
N ALA A 137 -6.74 -10.86 -13.45
CA ALA A 137 -7.55 -11.38 -12.34
C ALA A 137 -6.77 -11.53 -11.02
N ALA A 138 -5.44 -11.70 -11.07
CA ALA A 138 -4.60 -11.80 -9.87
C ALA A 138 -4.58 -10.48 -9.07
N TRP A 139 -4.88 -9.35 -9.72
CA TRP A 139 -4.85 -8.02 -9.11
C TRP A 139 -6.18 -7.59 -8.50
N TRP A 140 -7.29 -8.26 -8.84
CA TRP A 140 -8.63 -7.91 -8.36
C TRP A 140 -8.74 -7.85 -6.83
N PRO A 141 -8.25 -8.86 -6.07
CA PRO A 141 -8.28 -8.81 -4.62
C PRO A 141 -7.50 -7.62 -4.04
N MET A 142 -6.43 -7.21 -4.71
CA MET A 142 -5.60 -6.09 -4.28
C MET A 142 -6.28 -4.74 -4.52
N LEU A 143 -6.91 -4.55 -5.69
CA LEU A 143 -7.71 -3.36 -5.99
C LEU A 143 -8.87 -3.20 -5.01
N ILE A 144 -9.62 -4.27 -4.74
CA ILE A 144 -10.72 -4.27 -3.78
C ILE A 144 -10.20 -3.92 -2.39
N THR A 145 -9.13 -4.58 -1.93
CA THR A 145 -8.58 -4.37 -0.59
C THR A 145 -8.10 -2.92 -0.41
N GLY A 146 -7.33 -2.38 -1.35
CA GLY A 146 -6.83 -1.01 -1.19
C GLY A 146 -7.87 0.07 -1.44
N THR A 147 -8.89 -0.17 -2.27
CA THR A 147 -10.04 0.74 -2.41
C THR A 147 -10.83 0.80 -1.10
N LEU A 148 -11.24 -0.35 -0.55
CA LEU A 148 -11.99 -0.40 0.71
C LEU A 148 -11.19 0.14 1.88
N ALA A 149 -9.90 -0.19 1.96
CA ALA A 149 -9.05 0.28 3.04
C ALA A 149 -8.75 1.79 2.92
N GLY A 150 -8.58 2.32 1.70
CA GLY A 150 -8.46 3.76 1.46
C GLY A 150 -9.69 4.52 1.95
N THR A 151 -10.88 4.00 1.68
CA THR A 151 -12.16 4.52 2.20
C THR A 151 -12.21 4.49 3.74
N LEU A 152 -11.81 3.38 4.35
CA LEU A 152 -11.79 3.24 5.81
C LEU A 152 -10.79 4.21 6.47
N LEU A 153 -9.61 4.40 5.88
CA LEU A 153 -8.62 5.36 6.37
C LEU A 153 -9.10 6.80 6.29
N ALA A 154 -9.77 7.16 5.19
CA ALA A 154 -10.31 8.51 5.06
C ALA A 154 -11.46 8.77 6.04
N LEU A 155 -12.31 7.77 6.29
CA LEU A 155 -13.34 7.84 7.33
C LEU A 155 -12.74 7.97 8.74
N ASP A 156 -11.70 7.21 9.03
CA ASP A 156 -11.02 7.24 10.32
C ASP A 156 -10.40 8.62 10.61
N ASN A 157 -9.79 9.23 9.59
CA ASN A 157 -9.33 10.62 9.64
C ASN A 157 -10.50 11.61 9.84
N ALA A 158 -11.62 11.39 9.15
CA ALA A 158 -12.83 12.22 9.32
C ALA A 158 -13.40 12.19 10.74
N LEU A 159 -13.21 11.07 11.45
CA LEU A 159 -13.67 10.87 12.83
C LEU A 159 -12.65 11.34 13.88
N GLY A 160 -11.47 11.83 13.47
CA GLY A 160 -10.40 12.26 14.37
C GLY A 160 -9.76 11.13 15.16
N LEU A 161 -9.79 9.89 14.63
CA LEU A 161 -9.21 8.70 15.24
C LEU A 161 -7.81 8.38 14.69
N ASP A 162 -7.30 9.21 13.78
CA ASP A 162 -6.06 9.07 13.03
C ASP A 162 -4.81 8.82 13.90
N GLN A 163 -4.78 9.37 15.12
CA GLN A 163 -3.67 9.20 16.07
C GLN A 163 -3.68 7.85 16.82
N ILE A 164 -4.81 7.15 16.87
CA ILE A 164 -4.98 5.88 17.61
C ILE A 164 -5.27 4.72 16.63
N SER A 165 -5.37 5.00 15.33
CA SER A 165 -5.96 4.05 14.41
C SER A 165 -5.01 2.93 14.00
N PHE A 166 -5.41 1.71 14.38
CA PHE A 166 -4.82 0.45 13.93
C PHE A 166 -5.06 0.18 12.43
N LEU A 167 -5.88 1.01 11.75
CA LEU A 167 -6.22 0.81 10.34
C LEU A 167 -5.01 0.96 9.41
N TYR A 168 -4.08 1.87 9.70
CA TYR A 168 -2.91 2.08 8.84
C TYR A 168 -1.92 0.89 8.84
N PRO A 169 -1.53 0.35 10.01
CA PRO A 169 -0.76 -0.90 10.09
C PRO A 169 -1.48 -2.12 9.48
N VAL A 170 -2.78 -2.28 9.74
CA VAL A 170 -3.58 -3.39 9.20
C VAL A 170 -3.71 -3.29 7.68
N TRP A 171 -3.87 -2.08 7.15
CA TRP A 171 -3.94 -1.83 5.71
C TRP A 171 -2.65 -2.22 5.00
N GLN A 172 -1.50 -1.73 5.47
CA GLN A 172 -0.20 -2.05 4.86
C GLN A 172 0.10 -3.55 4.92
N ALA A 173 -0.28 -4.23 6.02
CA ALA A 173 -0.23 -5.68 6.13
C ALA A 173 -1.10 -6.40 5.09
N ALA A 174 -2.35 -5.96 4.92
CA ALA A 174 -3.27 -6.55 3.96
C ALA A 174 -2.77 -6.37 2.51
N VAL A 175 -2.30 -5.18 2.14
CA VAL A 175 -1.75 -4.91 0.81
C VAL A 175 -0.47 -5.72 0.56
N ALA A 176 0.44 -5.79 1.54
CA ALA A 176 1.67 -6.59 1.43
C ALA A 176 1.37 -8.09 1.20
N VAL A 177 0.43 -8.65 1.96
CA VAL A 177 0.00 -10.05 1.80
C VAL A 177 -0.61 -10.27 0.41
N ARG A 178 -1.51 -9.38 -0.04
CA ARG A 178 -2.14 -9.49 -1.37
C ARG A 178 -1.14 -9.37 -2.51
N LEU A 179 -0.17 -8.47 -2.38
CA LEU A 179 0.91 -8.32 -3.35
C LEU A 179 1.73 -9.61 -3.48
N VAL A 180 2.10 -10.24 -2.36
CA VAL A 180 2.83 -11.51 -2.41
C VAL A 180 1.99 -12.64 -3.00
N MET A 181 0.70 -12.68 -2.69
CA MET A 181 -0.19 -13.67 -3.31
C MET A 181 -0.25 -13.51 -4.83
N ALA A 182 -0.32 -12.27 -5.32
CA ALA A 182 -0.26 -12.00 -6.76
C ALA A 182 1.10 -12.36 -7.35
N LEU A 183 2.22 -12.00 -6.71
CA LEU A 183 3.56 -12.34 -7.20
C LEU A 183 3.84 -13.85 -7.26
N ARG A 184 3.08 -14.67 -6.52
CA ARG A 184 3.21 -16.13 -6.50
C ARG A 184 2.26 -16.86 -7.46
N SER A 185 1.29 -16.16 -8.07
CA SER A 185 0.35 -16.73 -9.04
C SER A 185 0.88 -16.69 -10.46
#